data_AF-A0A8J9ZLB4-F1
#
_entry.id   AF-A0A8J9ZLB4-F1
#
_cell.length_a   1.000
_cell.length_b   1.000
_cell.length_c   1.000
_cell.angle_alpha   90.00
_cell.angle_beta   90.00
_cell.angle_gamma   90.00
#
_symmetry.space_group_name_H-M   'P 1'
#
loop_
_entity.id
_entity.type
_entity.pdbx_description
1 polymer ?
#
loop_
_entity_poly.entity_id
_entity_poly.type
_entity_poly.pdbx_seq_one_letter_code
_entity_poly.pdbx_strand_id
1 'polypeptide(L)'
;MPLWAGLAVAGSVLIATVAAVVTYCLSRQQARRDQRLRARLDRVNEQLSKLYGPLYGNRLANHKAYAQALGTHSTLDSYLSDALQTWQMDRHTGSMMLSRWRTFLFYIMYPLDLKAEEIIRDNIHLCEGHFPQGFADFLFHTNYLRIVLSHWQLRKDGTLDTEIEYAQADDFYRENNGGFAFHYPIFDQLDVFVKDTYESLLLHQQGLLGALKEGDNGVVGTVLVNPRVAERGTEITETYPIYLPVDPAKGDKGATNGHGSVRRDVEDRALTVEADDASEPYEEPVGSAEPSRKSPDNDAVNTGSKGQMEDKLQEL
;
A
#
# COMPACT_ATOMS: atom_id res chain seq x y z
N MET A 1 -11.12 -42.57 69.21
CA MET A 1 -11.38 -42.44 67.76
C MET A 1 -10.38 -43.32 67.02
N PRO A 2 -10.79 -44.04 65.96
CA PRO A 2 -9.87 -44.91 65.23
C PRO A 2 -8.82 -44.07 64.48
N LEU A 3 -7.54 -44.42 64.61
CA LEU A 3 -6.40 -43.79 63.92
C LEU A 3 -6.62 -43.63 62.40
N TRP A 4 -7.40 -44.54 61.81
CA TRP A 4 -7.80 -44.53 60.41
C TRP A 4 -8.58 -43.27 59.99
N ALA A 5 -9.38 -42.69 60.88
CA ALA A 5 -10.12 -41.47 60.57
C ALA A 5 -9.20 -40.26 60.39
N GLY A 6 -8.11 -40.17 61.17
CA GLY A 6 -7.14 -39.09 61.05
C GLY A 6 -6.32 -39.16 59.76
N LEU A 7 -5.91 -40.37 59.36
CA LEU A 7 -5.16 -40.59 58.12
C LEU A 7 -6.00 -40.25 56.87
N ALA A 8 -7.30 -40.58 56.89
CA ALA A 8 -8.20 -40.27 55.79
C ALA A 8 -8.34 -38.75 55.56
N VAL A 9 -8.46 -37.97 56.64
CA VAL A 9 -8.55 -36.50 56.56
C VAL A 9 -7.22 -35.88 56.10
N ALA A 10 -6.09 -36.37 56.60
CA ALA A 10 -4.78 -35.87 56.16
C ALA A 10 -4.53 -36.15 54.67
N GLY A 11 -4.91 -37.34 54.19
CA GLY A 11 -4.79 -37.71 52.79
C GLY A 11 -5.64 -36.84 51.86
N SER A 12 -6.89 -36.53 52.24
CA SER A 12 -7.77 -35.70 51.41
C SER A 12 -7.30 -34.26 51.28
N VAL A 13 -6.77 -33.67 52.37
CA VAL A 13 -6.19 -32.32 52.34
C VAL A 13 -4.96 -32.27 51.44
N LEU A 14 -4.09 -33.28 51.50
CA LEU A 14 -2.90 -33.34 50.65
C LEU A 14 -3.27 -33.44 49.16
N ILE A 15 -4.22 -34.32 48.81
CA ILE A 15 -4.72 -34.45 47.43
C ILE A 15 -5.33 -33.14 46.93
N ALA A 16 -6.17 -32.49 47.74
CA ALA A 16 -6.77 -31.21 47.37
C ALA A 16 -5.73 -30.11 47.17
N THR A 17 -4.70 -30.08 48.01
CA THR A 17 -3.59 -29.11 47.90
C THR A 17 -2.80 -29.33 46.61
N VAL A 18 -2.46 -30.59 46.28
CA VAL A 18 -1.76 -30.92 45.03
C VAL A 18 -2.60 -30.54 43.82
N ALA A 19 -3.90 -30.89 43.82
CA ALA A 19 -4.81 -30.50 42.75
C ALA A 19 -4.88 -28.98 42.56
N ALA A 20 -5.00 -28.22 43.65
CA ALA A 20 -5.03 -26.76 43.59
C ALA A 20 -3.74 -26.16 43.01
N VAL A 21 -2.57 -26.68 43.40
CA VAL A 21 -1.28 -26.23 42.86
C VAL A 21 -1.16 -26.54 41.37
N VAL A 22 -1.56 -27.74 40.93
CA VAL A 22 -1.54 -28.13 39.51
C VAL A 22 -2.47 -27.23 38.69
N THR A 23 -3.71 -27.02 39.15
CA THR A 23 -4.67 -26.11 38.49
C THR A 23 -4.12 -24.69 38.40
N TYR A 24 -3.51 -24.16 39.47
CA TYR A 24 -2.88 -22.84 39.45
C TYR A 24 -1.73 -22.74 38.44
N CYS A 25 -0.85 -23.74 38.40
CA CYS A 25 0.25 -23.79 37.44
C CYS A 25 -0.24 -23.82 35.99
N LEU A 26 -1.23 -24.66 35.68
CA LEU A 26 -1.85 -24.75 34.35
C LEU A 26 -2.53 -23.44 33.96
N SER A 27 -3.33 -22.86 34.86
CA SER A 27 -4.01 -21.58 34.64
C SER A 27 -2.99 -20.45 34.39
N ARG A 28 -1.90 -20.39 35.16
CA ARG A 28 -0.84 -19.40 34.97
C ARG A 28 -0.10 -19.58 33.64
N GLN A 29 0.13 -20.83 33.23
CA GLN A 29 0.77 -21.13 31.95
C GLN A 29 -0.14 -20.73 30.78
N GLN A 30 -1.43 -21.03 30.88
CA GLN A 30 -2.44 -20.63 29.89
C GLN A 30 -2.54 -19.10 29.80
N ALA A 31 -2.66 -18.39 30.93
CA ALA A 31 -2.70 -16.93 30.95
C ALA A 31 -1.47 -16.29 30.29
N ARG A 32 -0.27 -16.84 30.53
CA ARG A 32 0.96 -16.37 29.87
C ARG A 32 0.97 -16.63 28.36
N ARG A 33 0.39 -17.74 27.90
CA ARG A 33 0.26 -18.05 26.49
C ARG A 33 -0.73 -17.10 25.82
N ASP A 34 -1.90 -16.92 26.40
CA ASP A 34 -2.93 -16.01 25.90
C ASP A 34 -2.40 -14.58 25.81
N GLN A 35 -1.64 -14.14 26.82
CA GLN A 35 -0.98 -12.83 26.80
C GLN A 35 0.01 -12.70 25.62
N ARG A 36 0.80 -13.73 25.33
CA ARG A 36 1.74 -13.73 24.20
C ARG A 36 1.00 -13.73 22.86
N LEU A 37 -0.07 -14.51 22.73
CA LEU A 37 -0.89 -14.55 21.52
C LEU A 37 -1.56 -13.20 21.26
N ARG A 38 -2.13 -12.58 22.29
CA ARG A 38 -2.69 -11.22 22.21
C ARG A 38 -1.64 -10.20 21.80
N ALA A 39 -0.47 -10.20 22.44
CA ALA A 39 0.60 -9.28 22.10
C ALA A 39 1.07 -9.43 20.63
N ARG A 40 1.15 -10.67 20.12
CA ARG A 40 1.44 -10.93 18.70
C ARG A 40 0.32 -10.46 17.78
N LEU A 41 -0.92 -10.73 18.14
CA LEU A 41 -2.08 -10.29 17.37
C LEU A 41 -2.16 -8.76 17.32
N ASP A 42 -1.92 -8.09 18.45
CA ASP A 42 -1.85 -6.63 18.53
C ASP A 42 -0.75 -6.10 17.62
N ARG A 43 0.43 -6.73 17.61
CA ARG A 43 1.53 -6.36 16.71
C ARG A 43 1.16 -6.50 15.23
N VAL A 44 0.58 -7.63 14.83
CA VAL A 44 0.12 -7.85 13.44
C VAL A 44 -0.97 -6.84 13.06
N ASN A 45 -1.88 -6.54 13.99
CA ASN A 45 -2.91 -5.52 13.80
C ASN A 45 -2.29 -4.14 13.57
N GLU A 46 -1.23 -3.78 14.31
CA GLU A 46 -0.50 -2.52 14.09
C GLU A 46 0.16 -2.49 12.71
N GLN A 47 0.84 -3.57 12.31
CA GLN A 47 1.45 -3.69 10.98
C GLN A 47 0.42 -3.50 9.86
N LEU A 48 -0.73 -4.17 9.97
CA LEU A 48 -1.81 -4.07 8.99
C LEU A 48 -2.46 -2.68 8.99
N SER A 49 -2.78 -2.13 10.16
CA SER A 49 -3.57 -0.89 10.25
C SER A 49 -2.75 0.38 10.00
N LYS A 50 -1.47 0.40 10.38
CA LYS A 50 -0.63 1.60 10.33
C LYS A 50 0.34 1.62 9.16
N LEU A 51 0.87 0.46 8.73
CA LEU A 51 1.87 0.37 7.68
C LEU A 51 1.32 -0.27 6.40
N TYR A 52 1.13 -1.58 6.39
CA TYR A 52 0.90 -2.33 5.15
C TYR A 52 -0.48 -2.13 4.55
N GLY A 53 -1.53 -1.93 5.34
CA GLY A 53 -2.87 -1.65 4.82
C GLY A 53 -2.97 -0.29 4.12
N PRO A 54 -2.60 0.82 4.79
CA PRO A 54 -2.55 2.14 4.14
C PRO A 54 -1.61 2.18 2.93
N LEU A 55 -0.44 1.55 3.05
CA LEU A 55 0.53 1.51 1.96
C LEU A 55 0.00 0.71 0.76
N TYR A 56 -0.60 -0.46 0.99
CA TYR A 56 -1.23 -1.27 -0.06
C TYR A 56 -2.35 -0.53 -0.77
N GLY A 57 -3.26 0.11 -0.02
CA GLY A 57 -4.34 0.89 -0.60
C GLY A 57 -3.82 2.08 -1.43
N ASN A 58 -2.80 2.77 -0.93
CA ASN A 58 -2.16 3.87 -1.64
C ASN A 58 -1.49 3.42 -2.94
N ARG A 59 -0.72 2.32 -2.91
CA ARG A 59 -0.06 1.74 -4.09
C ARG A 59 -1.07 1.26 -5.13
N LEU A 60 -2.13 0.58 -4.70
CA LEU A 60 -3.22 0.16 -5.58
C LEU A 60 -3.91 1.35 -6.28
N ALA A 61 -4.14 2.44 -5.54
CA ALA A 61 -4.70 3.66 -6.12
C ALA A 61 -3.74 4.28 -7.15
N ASN A 62 -2.45 4.36 -6.83
CA ASN A 62 -1.44 4.88 -7.74
C ASN A 62 -1.34 4.04 -9.03
N HIS A 63 -1.26 2.71 -8.90
CA HIS A 63 -1.21 1.79 -10.04
C HIS A 63 -2.39 1.98 -11.00
N LYS A 64 -3.62 2.07 -10.46
CA LYS A 64 -4.82 2.30 -11.27
C LYS A 64 -4.82 3.68 -11.95
N ALA A 65 -4.42 4.72 -11.21
CA ALA A 65 -4.34 6.07 -11.75
C ALA A 65 -3.29 6.16 -12.88
N TYR A 66 -2.13 5.52 -12.69
CA TYR A 66 -1.05 5.44 -13.68
C TYR A 66 -1.51 4.73 -14.95
N ALA A 67 -2.14 3.55 -14.83
CA ALA A 67 -2.69 2.83 -15.97
C ALA A 67 -3.71 3.67 -16.75
N GLN A 68 -4.59 4.38 -16.03
CA GLN A 68 -5.58 5.27 -16.65
C GLN A 68 -4.94 6.48 -17.35
N ALA A 69 -3.87 7.04 -16.79
CA ALA A 69 -3.16 8.17 -17.38
C ALA A 69 -2.43 7.80 -18.68
N LEU A 70 -1.84 6.59 -18.74
CA LEU A 70 -1.19 6.08 -19.95
C LEU A 70 -2.20 5.72 -21.05
N GLY A 71 -3.43 5.34 -20.68
CA GLY A 71 -4.49 4.99 -21.62
C GLY A 71 -4.14 3.72 -22.40
N THR A 72 -3.91 3.84 -23.71
CA THR A 72 -3.56 2.70 -24.58
C THR A 72 -2.07 2.35 -24.55
N HIS A 73 -1.25 3.16 -23.88
CA HIS A 73 0.20 2.96 -23.81
C HIS A 73 0.54 1.96 -22.69
N SER A 74 1.45 1.02 -22.98
CA SER A 74 1.89 0.03 -22.00
C SER A 74 2.90 0.59 -20.99
N THR A 75 3.64 1.62 -21.38
CA THR A 75 4.73 2.22 -20.58
C THR A 75 4.79 3.73 -20.77
N LEU A 76 5.37 4.43 -19.78
CA LEU A 76 5.65 5.85 -19.90
C LEU A 76 6.57 6.16 -21.10
N ASP A 77 7.59 5.34 -21.36
CA ASP A 77 8.48 5.53 -22.52
C ASP A 77 7.70 5.51 -23.84
N SER A 78 6.74 4.58 -23.99
CA SER A 78 5.89 4.54 -25.19
C SER A 78 5.00 5.78 -25.31
N TYR A 79 4.43 6.26 -24.20
CA TYR A 79 3.63 7.50 -24.18
C TYR A 79 4.45 8.72 -24.57
N LEU A 80 5.64 8.88 -23.96
CA LEU A 80 6.52 10.03 -24.22
C LEU A 80 7.09 10.00 -25.64
N SER A 81 7.38 8.82 -26.17
CA SER A 81 7.82 8.65 -27.56
C SER A 81 6.75 9.08 -28.55
N ASP A 82 5.49 8.68 -28.33
CA ASP A 82 4.36 9.09 -29.17
C ASP A 82 4.07 10.60 -29.04
N ALA A 83 4.18 11.14 -27.82
CA ALA A 83 4.05 12.58 -27.58
C ALA A 83 5.13 13.38 -28.32
N LEU A 84 6.40 12.91 -28.31
CA LEU A 84 7.50 13.53 -29.03
C LEU A 84 7.29 13.46 -30.56
N GLN A 85 6.92 12.30 -31.09
CA GLN A 85 6.64 12.14 -32.51
C GLN A 85 5.50 13.06 -32.94
N THR A 86 4.42 13.10 -32.15
CA THR A 86 3.29 13.99 -32.38
C THR A 86 3.72 15.46 -32.33
N TRP A 87 4.55 15.85 -31.36
CA TRP A 87 5.08 17.22 -31.25
C TRP A 87 5.93 17.64 -32.45
N GLN A 88 6.71 16.72 -33.03
CA GLN A 88 7.49 17.00 -34.24
C GLN A 88 6.61 17.29 -35.47
N MET A 89 5.43 16.69 -35.54
CA MET A 89 4.47 16.88 -36.64
C MET A 89 3.50 18.04 -36.37
N ASP A 90 3.00 18.12 -35.14
CA ASP A 90 2.11 19.14 -34.61
C ASP A 90 2.52 19.50 -33.17
N ARG A 91 3.21 20.63 -33.06
CA ARG A 91 3.74 21.15 -31.80
C ARG A 91 2.67 21.31 -30.74
N HIS A 92 1.45 21.72 -31.12
CA HIS A 92 0.39 21.97 -30.15
C HIS A 92 -0.10 20.65 -29.53
N THR A 93 -0.43 19.66 -30.35
CA THR A 93 -0.96 18.38 -29.87
C THR A 93 0.06 17.62 -29.03
N GLY A 94 1.33 17.54 -29.45
CA GLY A 94 2.36 16.86 -28.65
C GLY A 94 2.65 17.56 -27.32
N SER A 95 2.62 18.90 -27.30
CA SER A 95 2.73 19.69 -26.05
C SER A 95 1.56 19.42 -25.11
N MET A 96 0.33 19.29 -25.64
CA MET A 96 -0.85 18.94 -24.85
C MET A 96 -0.75 17.54 -24.21
N MET A 97 -0.16 16.57 -24.90
CA MET A 97 0.10 15.24 -24.33
C MET A 97 1.09 15.32 -23.16
N LEU A 98 2.22 16.00 -23.36
CA LEU A 98 3.21 16.17 -22.30
C LEU A 98 2.64 16.95 -21.09
N SER A 99 1.88 18.01 -21.35
CA SER A 99 1.15 18.77 -20.33
C SER A 99 0.20 17.91 -19.52
N ARG A 100 -0.57 17.04 -20.18
CA ARG A 100 -1.48 16.11 -19.51
C ARG A 100 -0.71 15.17 -18.60
N TRP A 101 0.42 14.62 -19.06
CA TRP A 101 1.27 13.76 -18.24
C TRP A 101 1.84 14.50 -17.02
N ARG A 102 2.46 15.68 -17.21
CA ARG A 102 3.04 16.45 -16.10
C ARG A 102 1.98 16.89 -15.09
N THR A 103 0.81 17.31 -15.56
CA THR A 103 -0.34 17.62 -14.70
C THR A 103 -0.76 16.41 -13.87
N PHE A 104 -0.88 15.24 -14.51
CA PHE A 104 -1.20 14.00 -13.80
C PHE A 104 -0.12 13.63 -12.76
N LEU A 105 1.15 13.70 -13.12
CA LEU A 105 2.25 13.41 -12.19
C LEU A 105 2.22 14.35 -10.98
N PHE A 106 2.09 15.66 -11.23
CA PHE A 106 2.15 16.68 -10.19
C PHE A 106 0.95 16.65 -9.24
N TYR A 107 -0.27 16.51 -9.77
CA TYR A 107 -1.49 16.63 -8.97
C TYR A 107 -2.00 15.29 -8.42
N ILE A 108 -1.62 14.15 -9.00
CA ILE A 108 -2.17 12.85 -8.64
C ILE A 108 -1.07 11.91 -8.12
N MET A 109 -0.08 11.56 -8.94
CA MET A 109 0.91 10.54 -8.53
C MET A 109 1.80 11.03 -7.39
N TYR A 110 2.40 12.22 -7.54
CA TYR A 110 3.38 12.71 -6.59
C TYR A 110 2.80 12.92 -5.17
N PRO A 111 1.57 13.46 -4.99
CA PRO A 111 0.91 13.46 -3.68
C PRO A 111 0.70 12.06 -3.09
N LEU A 112 0.36 11.06 -3.92
CA LEU A 112 0.24 9.67 -3.47
C LEU A 112 1.60 9.11 -3.03
N ASP A 113 2.68 9.45 -3.74
CA ASP A 113 4.04 9.04 -3.39
C ASP A 113 4.54 9.68 -2.10
N LEU A 114 4.29 10.98 -1.92
CA LEU A 114 4.56 11.66 -0.65
C LEU A 114 3.81 11.01 0.51
N LYS A 115 2.56 10.60 0.29
CA LYS A 115 1.79 9.91 1.32
C LYS A 115 2.36 8.53 1.64
N ALA A 116 2.84 7.78 0.65
CA ALA A 116 3.51 6.52 0.86
C ALA A 116 4.85 6.68 1.60
N GLU A 117 5.65 7.70 1.25
CA GLU A 117 6.87 8.06 1.97
C GLU A 117 6.58 8.35 3.45
N GLU A 118 5.55 9.13 3.74
CA GLU A 118 5.11 9.43 5.11
C GLU A 118 4.73 8.15 5.86
N ILE A 119 3.91 7.28 5.26
CA ILE A 119 3.50 6.00 5.86
C ILE A 119 4.73 5.14 6.20
N ILE A 120 5.67 4.99 5.26
CA ILE A 120 6.90 4.21 5.43
C ILE A 120 7.73 4.82 6.55
N ARG A 121 8.04 6.11 6.47
CA ARG A 121 8.92 6.81 7.43
C ARG A 121 8.38 6.73 8.86
N ASP A 122 7.09 6.99 9.02
CA ASP A 122 6.48 7.10 10.35
C ASP A 122 6.26 5.73 11.00
N ASN A 123 6.13 4.66 10.19
CA ASN A 123 5.80 3.31 10.66
C ASN A 123 6.89 2.27 10.36
N ILE A 124 8.10 2.67 9.98
CA ILE A 124 9.17 1.72 9.62
C ILE A 124 9.54 0.76 10.74
N HIS A 125 9.40 1.19 12.00
CA HIS A 125 9.62 0.37 13.18
C HIS A 125 8.65 -0.81 13.30
N LEU A 126 7.60 -0.87 12.48
CA LEU A 126 6.67 -2.00 12.37
C LEU A 126 7.18 -3.10 11.43
N CYS A 127 8.16 -2.83 10.56
CA CYS A 127 8.81 -3.85 9.76
C CYS A 127 9.60 -4.83 10.64
N GLU A 128 9.54 -6.12 10.30
CA GLU A 128 10.34 -7.16 10.92
C GLU A 128 11.59 -7.44 10.08
N GLY A 129 12.71 -7.72 10.73
CA GLY A 129 13.97 -8.04 10.06
C GLY A 129 14.71 -6.80 9.50
N HIS A 130 15.20 -6.94 8.28
CA HIS A 130 16.05 -5.94 7.62
C HIS A 130 15.19 -4.91 6.87
N PHE A 131 15.72 -3.70 6.68
CA PHE A 131 15.03 -2.66 5.92
C PHE A 131 14.79 -3.13 4.47
N PRO A 132 13.53 -3.20 3.98
CA PRO A 132 13.25 -3.71 2.64
C PRO A 132 13.89 -2.84 1.56
N GLN A 133 14.61 -3.45 0.61
CA GLN A 133 15.26 -2.70 -0.47
C GLN A 133 14.25 -1.90 -1.30
N GLY A 134 13.06 -2.46 -1.55
CA GLY A 134 11.99 -1.76 -2.27
C GLY A 134 11.53 -0.46 -1.58
N PHE A 135 11.64 -0.36 -0.25
CA PHE A 135 11.39 0.91 0.46
C PHE A 135 12.51 1.91 0.20
N ALA A 136 13.76 1.47 0.20
CA ALA A 136 14.92 2.33 -0.05
C ALA A 136 14.86 2.95 -1.45
N ASP A 137 14.61 2.10 -2.44
CA ASP A 137 14.54 2.50 -3.83
C ASP A 137 13.36 3.44 -4.08
N PHE A 138 12.21 3.18 -3.44
CA PHE A 138 11.05 4.06 -3.51
C PHE A 138 11.29 5.44 -2.87
N LEU A 139 11.92 5.48 -1.69
CA LEU A 139 12.27 6.74 -1.04
C LEU A 139 13.29 7.53 -1.87
N PHE A 140 14.27 6.85 -2.47
CA PHE A 140 15.21 7.48 -3.40
C PHE A 140 14.46 8.06 -4.61
N HIS A 141 13.59 7.27 -5.23
CA HIS A 141 12.78 7.71 -6.37
C HIS A 141 11.92 8.94 -6.04
N THR A 142 11.23 8.93 -4.90
CA THR A 142 10.37 10.05 -4.47
C THR A 142 11.18 11.33 -4.24
N ASN A 143 12.38 11.21 -3.68
CA ASN A 143 13.29 12.35 -3.54
C ASN A 143 13.84 12.83 -4.88
N TYR A 144 14.11 11.92 -5.82
CA TYR A 144 14.49 12.32 -7.17
C TYR A 144 13.36 13.08 -7.88
N LEU A 145 12.11 12.63 -7.75
CA LEU A 145 10.95 13.34 -8.29
C LEU A 145 10.83 14.76 -7.75
N ARG A 146 11.15 15.02 -6.46
CA ARG A 146 11.21 16.39 -5.92
C ARG A 146 12.11 17.30 -6.75
N ILE A 147 13.27 16.80 -7.17
CA ILE A 147 14.23 17.56 -7.97
C ILE A 147 13.64 17.84 -9.34
N VAL A 148 13.11 16.82 -10.03
CA VAL A 148 12.46 16.96 -11.34
C VAL A 148 11.34 18.00 -11.28
N LEU A 149 10.43 17.87 -10.32
CA LEU A 149 9.29 18.77 -10.15
C LEU A 149 9.71 20.19 -9.76
N SER A 150 10.84 20.36 -9.07
CA SER A 150 11.36 21.70 -8.73
C SER A 150 11.90 22.46 -9.93
N HIS A 151 12.29 21.73 -10.99
CA HIS A 151 12.69 22.35 -12.25
C HIS A 151 11.49 22.81 -13.07
N TRP A 152 10.30 22.30 -12.78
CA TRP A 152 9.08 22.71 -13.46
C TRP A 152 8.61 24.06 -12.94
N GLN A 153 8.46 25.01 -13.86
CA GLN A 153 7.97 26.35 -13.59
C GLN A 153 6.47 26.28 -13.31
N LEU A 154 6.10 26.82 -12.15
CA LEU A 154 4.71 27.09 -11.84
C LEU A 154 4.40 28.54 -12.25
N ARG A 155 3.26 28.74 -12.89
CA ARG A 155 2.66 30.05 -13.10
C ARG A 155 2.29 30.67 -11.75
N LYS A 156 1.99 31.98 -11.77
CA LYS A 156 1.59 32.73 -10.56
C LYS A 156 0.33 32.18 -9.88
N ASP A 157 -0.51 31.45 -10.62
CA ASP A 157 -1.72 30.81 -10.13
C ASP A 157 -1.47 29.38 -9.57
N GLY A 158 -0.21 28.91 -9.56
CA GLY A 158 0.16 27.58 -9.09
C GLY A 158 -0.04 26.46 -10.12
N THR A 159 -0.42 26.79 -11.36
CA THR A 159 -0.51 25.80 -12.45
C THR A 159 0.84 25.61 -13.14
N LEU A 160 1.06 24.45 -13.78
CA LEU A 160 2.30 24.21 -14.53
C LEU A 160 2.38 25.14 -15.73
N ASP A 161 3.52 25.79 -15.93
CA ASP A 161 3.72 26.66 -17.09
C ASP A 161 4.07 25.84 -18.33
N THR A 162 3.01 25.54 -19.06
CA THR A 162 3.02 24.66 -20.23
C THR A 162 3.44 25.39 -21.50
N GLU A 163 3.70 26.69 -21.47
CA GLU A 163 4.07 27.47 -22.66
C GLU A 163 5.59 27.64 -22.79
N ILE A 164 6.31 27.67 -21.67
CA ILE A 164 7.77 27.91 -21.63
C ILE A 164 8.57 26.59 -21.69
N GLU A 165 7.98 25.48 -21.23
CA GLU A 165 8.69 24.22 -20.97
C GLU A 165 8.55 23.11 -22.01
N TYR A 166 8.01 23.38 -23.20
CA TYR A 166 7.89 22.38 -24.29
C TYR A 166 8.65 22.80 -25.55
N ALA A 167 9.74 23.53 -25.36
CA ALA A 167 10.49 24.11 -26.45
C ALA A 167 11.46 23.12 -27.10
N GLN A 168 11.84 22.04 -26.38
CA GLN A 168 12.97 21.19 -26.75
C GLN A 168 12.60 19.70 -26.73
N ALA A 169 13.38 18.91 -27.47
CA ALA A 169 13.11 17.48 -27.62
C ALA A 169 13.44 16.68 -26.34
N ASP A 170 14.34 17.20 -25.50
CA ASP A 170 14.70 16.62 -24.21
C ASP A 170 13.62 16.81 -23.14
N ASP A 171 12.68 17.75 -23.32
CA ASP A 171 11.49 17.88 -22.47
C ASP A 171 10.62 16.62 -22.45
N PHE A 172 10.74 15.77 -23.48
CA PHE A 172 10.05 14.49 -23.62
C PHE A 172 10.87 13.30 -23.11
N TYR A 173 12.09 13.51 -22.63
CA TYR A 173 12.89 12.44 -22.05
C TYR A 173 12.31 11.99 -20.72
N ARG A 174 12.46 10.70 -20.43
CA ARG A 174 11.87 10.10 -19.24
C ARG A 174 12.44 10.68 -17.96
N GLU A 175 13.74 11.00 -17.94
CA GLU A 175 14.44 11.56 -16.80
C GLU A 175 13.81 12.89 -16.33
N ASN A 176 13.20 13.62 -17.26
CA ASN A 176 12.51 14.89 -17.02
C ASN A 176 11.03 14.74 -16.68
N ASN A 177 10.46 13.53 -16.75
CA ASN A 177 9.02 13.27 -16.64
C ASN A 177 8.61 12.14 -15.69
N GLY A 178 9.52 11.22 -15.36
CA GLY A 178 9.22 10.04 -14.56
C GLY A 178 10.39 9.57 -13.71
N GLY A 179 11.44 10.38 -13.59
CA GLY A 179 12.59 10.08 -12.75
C GLY A 179 13.68 9.26 -13.43
N PHE A 180 14.78 9.04 -12.71
CA PHE A 180 15.90 8.24 -13.20
C PHE A 180 15.58 6.73 -13.16
N ALA A 181 15.92 6.05 -14.25
CA ALA A 181 15.50 4.71 -14.60
C ALA A 181 16.37 3.56 -14.05
N PHE A 182 17.17 3.75 -12.98
CA PHE A 182 18.19 2.75 -12.63
C PHE A 182 17.61 1.35 -12.39
N HIS A 183 16.37 1.23 -11.92
CA HIS A 183 15.58 0.00 -11.99
C HIS A 183 14.10 0.30 -12.25
N TYR A 184 13.62 0.06 -13.47
CA TYR A 184 12.18 0.14 -13.80
C TYR A 184 11.26 -0.68 -12.87
N PRO A 185 11.66 -1.87 -12.35
CA PRO A 185 10.77 -2.64 -11.50
C PRO A 185 10.64 -2.07 -10.07
N ILE A 186 11.09 -0.84 -9.74
CA ILE A 186 10.95 -0.31 -8.37
C ILE A 186 9.48 -0.26 -7.93
N PHE A 187 8.58 0.22 -8.79
CA PHE A 187 7.16 0.25 -8.47
C PHE A 187 6.57 -1.15 -8.39
N ASP A 188 6.87 -2.01 -9.36
CA ASP A 188 6.38 -3.39 -9.37
C ASP A 188 6.90 -4.19 -8.17
N GLN A 189 8.17 -4.00 -7.79
CA GLN A 189 8.79 -4.64 -6.64
C GLN A 189 8.16 -4.17 -5.34
N LEU A 190 7.96 -2.86 -5.18
CA LEU A 190 7.29 -2.32 -4.01
C LEU A 190 5.85 -2.82 -3.92
N ASP A 191 5.10 -2.77 -5.02
CA ASP A 191 3.70 -3.16 -5.08
C ASP A 191 3.54 -4.66 -4.77
N VAL A 192 4.36 -5.52 -5.38
CA VAL A 192 4.40 -6.96 -5.10
C VAL A 192 4.78 -7.21 -3.65
N PHE A 193 5.86 -6.59 -3.16
CA PHE A 193 6.31 -6.76 -1.78
C PHE A 193 5.23 -6.36 -0.76
N VAL A 194 4.62 -5.19 -0.94
CA VAL A 194 3.59 -4.67 -0.04
C VAL A 194 2.34 -5.55 -0.08
N LYS A 195 1.92 -5.98 -1.27
CA LYS A 195 0.77 -6.88 -1.44
C LYS A 195 1.02 -8.22 -0.76
N ASP A 196 2.12 -8.88 -1.08
CA ASP A 196 2.45 -10.22 -0.55
C ASP A 196 2.58 -10.17 0.98
N THR A 197 3.21 -9.11 1.50
CA THR A 197 3.33 -8.92 2.96
C THR A 197 1.98 -8.66 3.60
N TYR A 198 1.13 -7.83 3.00
CA TYR A 198 -0.23 -7.56 3.49
C TYR A 198 -1.08 -8.84 3.54
N GLU A 199 -1.08 -9.64 2.47
CA GLU A 199 -1.82 -10.90 2.40
C GLU A 199 -1.30 -11.93 3.43
N SER A 200 0.03 -12.04 3.58
CA SER A 200 0.66 -12.89 4.59
C SER A 200 0.26 -12.49 6.02
N LEU A 201 0.26 -11.19 6.32
CA LEU A 201 -0.16 -10.68 7.63
C LEU A 201 -1.64 -10.93 7.91
N LEU A 202 -2.52 -10.84 6.91
CA LEU A 202 -3.94 -11.19 7.08
C LEU A 202 -4.12 -12.67 7.44
N LEU A 203 -3.40 -13.57 6.76
CA LEU A 203 -3.43 -15.01 7.08
C LEU A 203 -2.90 -15.27 8.49
N HIS A 204 -1.81 -14.60 8.87
CA HIS A 204 -1.24 -14.71 10.22
C HIS A 204 -2.22 -14.20 11.28
N GLN A 205 -2.89 -13.07 11.05
CA GLN A 205 -3.93 -12.52 11.93
C GLN A 205 -5.07 -13.53 12.14
N GLN A 206 -5.56 -14.14 11.05
CA GLN A 206 -6.61 -15.15 11.11
C GLN A 206 -6.18 -16.38 11.92
N GLY A 207 -4.94 -16.85 11.72
CA GLY A 207 -4.37 -17.96 12.51
C GLY A 207 -4.28 -17.65 14.00
N LEU A 208 -3.83 -16.44 14.37
CA LEU A 208 -3.78 -16.00 15.76
C LEU A 208 -5.17 -15.87 16.40
N LEU A 209 -6.15 -15.37 15.65
CA LEU A 209 -7.55 -15.29 16.10
C LEU A 209 -8.17 -16.69 16.29
N GLY A 210 -7.86 -17.64 15.41
CA GLY A 210 -8.26 -19.03 15.55
C GLY A 210 -7.71 -19.65 16.84
N ALA A 211 -6.39 -19.54 17.06
CA ALA A 211 -5.72 -20.05 18.24
C ALA A 211 -6.28 -19.47 19.56
N LEU A 212 -6.66 -18.19 19.56
CA LEU A 212 -7.30 -17.55 20.72
C LEU A 212 -8.73 -18.06 20.97
N LYS A 213 -9.50 -18.37 19.91
CA LYS A 213 -10.89 -18.87 20.04
C LYS A 213 -10.95 -20.31 20.49
N GLU A 214 -10.06 -21.15 19.98
CA GLU A 214 -10.05 -22.58 20.27
C GLU A 214 -9.56 -22.89 21.69
N GLY A 215 -9.05 -21.88 22.42
CA GLY A 215 -8.48 -22.07 23.77
C GLY A 215 -7.39 -23.14 23.75
N ASP A 216 -6.63 -23.18 22.66
CA ASP A 216 -6.21 -24.44 22.04
C ASP A 216 -5.35 -25.32 22.96
N ASN A 217 -5.79 -26.57 23.09
CA ASN A 217 -5.07 -27.69 23.71
C ASN A 217 -4.07 -28.33 22.71
N GLY A 218 -3.95 -27.79 21.49
CA GLY A 218 -3.20 -28.30 20.35
C GLY A 218 -1.73 -27.90 20.25
N VAL A 219 -0.94 -28.83 19.72
CA VAL A 219 0.51 -28.72 19.48
C VAL A 219 0.76 -27.89 18.22
N VAL A 220 1.50 -26.79 18.35
CA VAL A 220 1.87 -25.88 17.25
C VAL A 220 2.80 -26.58 16.26
N GLY A 221 2.33 -26.82 15.03
CA GLY A 221 3.16 -27.26 13.90
C GLY A 221 3.78 -26.06 13.16
N THR A 222 5.02 -26.22 12.67
CA THR A 222 5.71 -25.21 11.84
C THR A 222 5.62 -25.59 10.37
N VAL A 223 5.09 -24.70 9.51
CA VAL A 223 5.17 -24.82 8.05
C VAL A 223 6.20 -23.82 7.53
N LEU A 224 7.14 -24.30 6.72
CA LEU A 224 8.06 -23.45 5.97
C LEU A 224 7.29 -22.71 4.87
N VAL A 225 7.14 -21.40 5.01
CA VAL A 225 6.83 -20.54 3.88
C VAL A 225 8.14 -20.35 3.12
N ASN A 226 8.24 -21.00 1.97
CA ASN A 226 9.38 -20.82 1.08
C ASN A 226 9.18 -19.48 0.35
N PRO A 227 10.03 -18.47 0.54
CA PRO A 227 10.00 -17.24 -0.24
C PRO A 227 10.45 -17.58 -1.66
N ARG A 228 9.54 -18.15 -2.45
CA ARG A 228 9.74 -18.21 -3.89
C ARG A 228 9.61 -16.78 -4.39
N VAL A 229 10.73 -16.25 -4.88
CA VAL A 229 10.96 -14.95 -5.53
C VAL A 229 11.70 -13.94 -4.65
N ALA A 230 12.95 -14.26 -4.32
CA ALA A 230 14.04 -13.29 -4.22
C ALA A 230 15.36 -14.02 -4.53
N GLU A 231 15.86 -13.89 -5.76
CA GLU A 231 17.12 -14.51 -6.17
C GLU A 231 18.34 -13.86 -5.49
N ARG A 232 19.26 -14.74 -5.07
CA ARG A 232 20.70 -14.55 -4.81
C ARG A 232 21.14 -13.52 -3.77
N GLY A 233 21.37 -14.05 -2.57
CA GLY A 233 22.43 -13.57 -1.68
C GLY A 233 22.01 -13.56 -0.22
N THR A 234 22.52 -14.51 0.56
CA THR A 234 22.32 -14.71 2.01
C THR A 234 20.91 -15.14 2.45
N GLU A 235 20.69 -16.46 2.47
CA GLU A 235 19.57 -17.08 3.18
C GLU A 235 19.72 -16.87 4.71
N ILE A 236 18.88 -16.01 5.27
CA ILE A 236 18.47 -16.13 6.67
C ILE A 236 17.03 -16.65 6.63
N THR A 237 16.86 -17.95 6.85
CA THR A 237 15.54 -18.58 6.96
C THR A 237 14.95 -18.22 8.32
N GLU A 238 14.18 -17.14 8.40
CA GLU A 238 13.36 -16.88 9.60
C GLU A 238 12.09 -17.74 9.55
N THR A 239 12.04 -18.76 10.40
CA THR A 239 10.89 -19.65 10.56
C THR A 239 9.86 -19.04 11.50
N TYR A 240 8.70 -18.66 10.96
CA TYR A 240 7.55 -18.21 11.76
C TYR A 240 6.54 -19.37 11.94
N PRO A 241 5.99 -19.60 13.14
CA PRO A 241 4.93 -20.59 13.34
C PRO A 241 3.60 -20.06 12.78
N ILE A 242 3.05 -20.73 11.77
CA ILE A 242 1.72 -20.46 11.21
C ILE A 242 0.79 -21.65 11.52
N TYR A 243 -0.40 -21.36 12.03
CA TYR A 243 -1.45 -22.33 12.35
C TYR A 243 -2.14 -22.83 11.07
N LEU A 244 -2.13 -24.15 10.84
CA LEU A 244 -3.05 -24.80 9.92
C LEU A 244 -4.10 -25.58 10.73
N PRO A 245 -5.40 -25.39 10.51
CA PRO A 245 -6.42 -26.20 11.15
C PRO A 245 -6.27 -27.66 10.71
N VAL A 246 -6.06 -28.56 11.68
CA VAL A 246 -6.13 -30.00 11.45
C VAL A 246 -7.62 -30.36 11.42
N ASP A 247 -8.15 -30.67 10.23
CA ASP A 247 -9.49 -31.23 10.13
C ASP A 247 -9.57 -32.48 11.05
N PRO A 248 -10.56 -32.56 11.96
CA PRO A 248 -10.71 -33.74 12.79
C PRO A 248 -10.97 -34.93 11.87
N ALA A 249 -10.07 -35.92 11.95
CA ALA A 249 -10.04 -37.13 11.13
C ALA A 249 -11.45 -37.65 10.83
N LYS A 250 -11.94 -37.42 9.60
CA LYS A 250 -13.08 -38.15 9.08
C LYS A 250 -12.64 -39.59 8.90
N GLY A 251 -13.26 -40.45 9.69
CA GLY A 251 -13.09 -41.89 9.65
C GLY A 251 -13.15 -42.41 8.22
N ASP A 252 -12.11 -43.14 7.88
CA ASP A 252 -11.87 -43.86 6.64
C ASP A 252 -13.06 -44.77 6.29
N LYS A 253 -13.69 -44.48 5.15
CA LYS A 253 -14.50 -45.44 4.39
C LYS A 253 -14.25 -45.19 2.90
N GLY A 254 -13.25 -45.88 2.38
CA GLY A 254 -13.41 -46.85 1.28
C GLY A 254 -14.06 -46.41 -0.03
N ALA A 255 -13.33 -46.75 -1.10
CA ALA A 255 -13.80 -47.13 -2.44
C ALA A 255 -13.83 -46.07 -3.57
N THR A 256 -12.89 -46.33 -4.49
CA THR A 256 -13.01 -46.46 -5.97
C THR A 256 -12.50 -45.33 -6.86
N ASN A 257 -11.63 -45.78 -7.76
CA ASN A 257 -10.99 -45.07 -8.85
C ASN A 257 -12.02 -44.67 -9.91
N GLY A 258 -11.99 -43.40 -10.32
CA GLY A 258 -12.70 -42.90 -11.49
C GLY A 258 -11.89 -41.81 -12.18
N HIS A 259 -11.26 -42.16 -13.30
CA HIS A 259 -10.70 -41.21 -14.26
C HIS A 259 -11.81 -40.30 -14.80
N GLY A 260 -11.61 -38.98 -14.70
CA GLY A 260 -12.47 -37.97 -15.31
C GLY A 260 -11.66 -36.73 -15.65
N SER A 261 -11.28 -36.64 -16.93
CA SER A 261 -10.77 -35.41 -17.56
C SER A 261 -11.86 -34.35 -17.54
N VAL A 262 -11.58 -33.17 -16.98
CA VAL A 262 -12.48 -32.01 -17.03
C VAL A 262 -11.70 -30.82 -17.57
N ARG A 263 -11.96 -30.51 -18.84
CA ARG A 263 -11.75 -29.20 -19.46
C ARG A 263 -12.44 -28.14 -18.61
N ARG A 264 -11.73 -27.06 -18.28
CA ARG A 264 -12.34 -25.81 -17.83
C ARG A 264 -12.51 -24.91 -19.05
N ASP A 265 -13.72 -24.93 -19.58
CA ASP A 265 -14.29 -23.79 -20.28
C ASP A 265 -14.82 -22.86 -19.17
N VAL A 266 -14.22 -21.68 -19.01
CA VAL A 266 -14.80 -20.55 -18.28
C VAL A 266 -14.75 -19.37 -19.23
N GLU A 267 -15.77 -19.34 -20.07
CA GLU A 267 -16.16 -18.18 -20.87
C GLU A 267 -16.75 -17.10 -19.96
N ASP A 268 -16.31 -15.87 -20.21
CA ASP A 268 -17.15 -14.70 -20.46
C ASP A 268 -18.40 -14.54 -19.59
N ARG A 269 -18.21 -13.80 -18.50
CA ARG A 269 -19.31 -13.05 -17.88
C ARG A 269 -19.05 -11.57 -18.06
N ALA A 270 -19.35 -11.09 -19.26
CA ALA A 270 -19.49 -9.69 -19.59
C ALA A 270 -20.53 -9.04 -18.64
N LEU A 271 -20.11 -7.97 -17.96
CA LEU A 271 -20.98 -7.06 -17.23
C LEU A 271 -21.79 -6.25 -18.26
N THR A 272 -23.04 -6.65 -18.48
CA THR A 272 -24.05 -5.76 -19.06
C THR A 272 -24.38 -4.69 -18.03
N VAL A 273 -23.80 -3.51 -18.19
CA VAL A 273 -24.25 -2.29 -17.52
C VAL A 273 -25.48 -1.82 -18.27
N GLU A 274 -26.64 -1.95 -17.64
CA GLU A 274 -27.86 -1.29 -18.12
C GLU A 274 -27.68 0.22 -17.96
N ALA A 275 -27.89 0.94 -19.06
CA ALA A 275 -27.91 2.39 -19.09
C ALA A 275 -29.28 2.85 -18.56
N ASP A 276 -29.31 3.39 -17.35
CA ASP A 276 -30.49 4.10 -16.85
C ASP A 276 -30.56 5.47 -17.51
N ASP A 277 -31.60 5.57 -18.34
CA ASP A 277 -32.06 6.71 -19.11
C ASP A 277 -32.92 7.60 -18.20
N ALA A 278 -32.37 8.72 -17.72
CA ALA A 278 -33.13 9.79 -17.08
C ALA A 278 -32.36 11.11 -17.15
N SER A 279 -32.16 11.64 -18.36
CA SER A 279 -31.80 13.05 -18.55
C SER A 279 -33.04 13.92 -18.35
N GLU A 280 -33.17 14.52 -17.16
CA GLU A 280 -34.07 15.66 -16.97
C GLU A 280 -33.57 16.87 -17.78
N PRO A 281 -34.46 17.62 -18.45
CA PRO A 281 -34.08 18.78 -19.23
C PRO A 281 -33.59 19.92 -18.32
N TYR A 282 -32.37 20.38 -18.58
CA TYR A 282 -31.77 21.55 -17.94
C TYR A 282 -32.54 22.81 -18.38
N GLU A 283 -33.26 23.45 -17.46
CA GLU A 283 -33.82 24.80 -17.72
C GLU A 283 -32.70 25.84 -17.67
N GLU A 284 -32.51 26.55 -18.79
CA GLU A 284 -31.63 27.72 -18.86
C GLU A 284 -32.17 28.87 -17.98
N PRO A 285 -31.40 29.39 -17.01
CA PRO A 285 -31.78 30.62 -16.33
C PRO A 285 -31.57 31.82 -17.26
N VAL A 286 -32.70 32.37 -17.68
CA VAL A 286 -32.86 33.63 -18.40
C VAL A 286 -32.23 34.80 -17.61
N GLY A 287 -31.25 35.45 -18.24
CA GLY A 287 -30.99 36.89 -18.22
C GLY A 287 -31.13 37.66 -16.91
N SER A 288 -29.99 38.00 -16.30
CA SER A 288 -29.89 39.17 -15.42
C SER A 288 -28.76 40.06 -15.93
N ALA A 289 -29.16 41.23 -16.43
CA ALA A 289 -28.28 42.26 -16.97
C ALA A 289 -27.33 42.82 -15.90
N GLU A 290 -26.02 42.78 -16.16
CA GLU A 290 -25.03 43.49 -15.37
C GLU A 290 -25.01 44.98 -15.72
N PRO A 291 -25.05 45.90 -14.74
CA PRO A 291 -24.78 47.31 -14.97
C PRO A 291 -23.26 47.55 -15.02
N SER A 292 -22.85 48.11 -16.16
CA SER A 292 -21.55 48.74 -16.43
C SER A 292 -21.05 49.55 -15.23
N ARG A 293 -20.00 49.06 -14.55
CA ARG A 293 -19.25 49.81 -13.54
C ARG A 293 -18.05 50.49 -14.19
N LYS A 294 -18.05 51.82 -14.06
CA LYS A 294 -16.98 52.75 -14.42
C LYS A 294 -15.67 52.39 -13.74
N SER A 295 -14.61 52.38 -14.53
CA SER A 295 -13.20 52.45 -14.11
C SER A 295 -12.94 53.75 -13.34
N PRO A 296 -12.27 53.72 -12.18
CA PRO A 296 -11.49 54.84 -11.70
C PRO A 296 -10.01 54.60 -11.99
N ASP A 297 -9.41 55.62 -12.62
CA ASP A 297 -7.97 55.83 -12.67
C ASP A 297 -7.34 55.64 -11.29
N ASN A 298 -6.28 54.85 -11.24
CA ASN A 298 -5.34 54.86 -10.12
C ASN A 298 -3.93 55.01 -10.69
N ASP A 299 -3.52 56.27 -10.77
CA ASP A 299 -2.14 56.68 -10.79
C ASP A 299 -1.43 56.30 -9.49
N ALA A 300 -0.12 56.11 -9.63
CA ALA A 300 0.93 56.34 -8.64
C ALA A 300 1.27 55.25 -7.58
N VAL A 301 2.51 54.76 -7.75
CA VAL A 301 3.56 54.62 -6.70
C VAL A 301 3.40 53.46 -5.72
N ASN A 302 4.24 52.42 -5.86
CA ASN A 302 5.28 52.14 -4.85
C ASN A 302 6.35 51.18 -5.39
N THR A 303 7.57 51.70 -5.55
CA THR A 303 8.80 50.94 -5.72
C THR A 303 9.39 50.66 -4.34
N GLY A 304 9.46 49.39 -3.93
CA GLY A 304 10.34 49.00 -2.82
C GLY A 304 9.83 47.86 -1.96
N SER A 305 10.31 46.65 -2.22
CA SER A 305 10.89 45.76 -1.20
C SER A 305 11.38 44.49 -1.88
N LYS A 306 12.59 44.58 -2.44
CA LYS A 306 13.36 43.44 -2.94
C LYS A 306 14.51 43.27 -1.97
N GLY A 307 14.39 42.35 -1.02
CA GLY A 307 15.46 42.08 -0.06
C GLY A 307 14.96 41.60 1.30
N GLN A 308 14.39 40.39 1.37
CA GLN A 308 14.29 39.66 2.64
C GLN A 308 13.98 38.15 2.50
N MET A 309 14.36 37.52 1.38
CA MET A 309 14.12 36.07 1.16
C MET A 309 15.37 35.27 0.77
N GLU A 310 16.59 35.80 0.96
CA GLU A 310 17.82 35.05 0.68
C GLU A 310 18.52 34.47 1.94
N ASP A 311 18.09 34.82 3.15
CA ASP A 311 18.78 34.41 4.40
C ASP A 311 18.22 33.15 5.09
N LYS A 312 17.30 32.39 4.46
CA LYS A 312 16.72 31.17 5.07
C LYS A 312 17.10 29.84 4.40
N LEU A 313 18.05 29.84 3.46
CA LEU A 313 18.46 28.65 2.72
C LEU A 313 19.86 28.12 3.08
N GLN A 314 20.44 28.53 4.21
CA GLN A 314 21.75 28.03 4.71
C GLN A 314 21.66 27.15 5.97
N GLU A 315 20.47 26.72 6.40
CA GLU A 315 20.30 25.87 7.60
C GLU A 315 19.49 24.58 7.38
N LEU A 316 19.64 23.95 6.20
CA LEU A 316 19.27 22.56 5.94
C LEU A 316 20.38 21.87 5.16
#